data_AF-A0A935D3Y5-F1
#
_entry.id   AF-A0A935D3Y5-F1
#
_cell.length_a   1.000
_cell.length_b   1.000
_cell.length_c   1.000
_cell.angle_alpha   90.00
_cell.angle_beta   90.00
_cell.angle_gamma   90.00
#
_symmetry.space_group_name_H-M   'P 1'
#
loop_
_entity.id
_entity.type
_entity.pdbx_description
1 polymer ?
#
loop_
_entity_poly.entity_id
_entity_poly.type
_entity_poly.pdbx_seq_one_letter_code
_entity_poly.pdbx_strand_id
1 'polypeptide(L)'
;MRLPVAHLPSVVRRLRQLRSSALTALALPVLVAACSPPSAVPATAPSRPAPAAPALAGPEERFLVRLAALDPRLARRLGRSPTPGELADLAARVGVDGAREGGVVGATLDPFAFDARARELSRALAELDAGTAHVAPGERAELALVRALYAAEATRARRERDLTVSGGDLLVAAAQVATDAIGDDAVAASDAWLAERLGDVAEAVTSRRPSVPHRRELADALDPVERALAGARLPRALAALVGLREAVGEAKIMNDGAILPVAAEARLDDVRALVGETLTDADLVAALAAAERVLALEANAALAKLSDRDADRARLAAGMRLAVRAPCKNPSTGSVMRSLPAPREREAGCLAVRALAGARRDVGSESAEAWVLLHDRAAVALWSAAFHAEHVTLDAARGRARLMGLPEESTKSALLRAAAVRPGEAIGAGLMVALVVDGPDASAERARAVVAFGDAGTATLRAHLAPPTPPEPPGRRQPVNGRQAGLRR
;
A
#
# COMPACT_ATOMS: atom_id res chain seq x y z
N MET A 1 -13.22 -60.17 -10.98
CA MET A 1 -14.26 -61.20 -10.72
C MET A 1 -14.39 -61.35 -9.22
N ARG A 2 -15.61 -61.19 -8.68
CA ARG A 2 -15.94 -61.21 -7.25
C ARG A 2 -16.03 -62.64 -6.73
N LEU A 3 -15.68 -62.87 -5.47
CA LEU A 3 -16.22 -63.86 -4.51
C LEU A 3 -15.59 -63.61 -3.10
N PRO A 4 -16.13 -64.12 -1.96
CA PRO A 4 -16.92 -63.27 -1.03
C PRO A 4 -16.61 -63.44 0.51
N VAL A 5 -17.33 -62.65 1.33
CA VAL A 5 -17.85 -62.88 2.72
C VAL A 5 -16.87 -63.18 3.88
N ALA A 6 -16.97 -62.41 5.00
CA ALA A 6 -17.17 -62.93 6.38
C ALA A 6 -17.24 -61.86 7.50
N HIS A 7 -18.34 -61.92 8.28
CA HIS A 7 -18.52 -61.84 9.75
C HIS A 7 -18.01 -60.66 10.68
N LEU A 8 -19.01 -59.96 11.26
CA LEU A 8 -19.29 -59.49 12.66
C LEU A 8 -18.41 -60.02 13.84
N PRO A 9 -18.53 -59.56 15.12
CA PRO A 9 -18.91 -58.24 15.73
C PRO A 9 -18.17 -57.85 17.08
N SER A 10 -18.49 -56.65 17.61
CA SER A 10 -18.62 -56.32 19.06
C SER A 10 -17.39 -56.25 20.00
N VAL A 11 -17.62 -55.68 21.21
CA VAL A 11 -16.72 -55.43 22.37
C VAL A 11 -16.12 -54.01 22.31
N VAL A 12 -16.37 -53.02 23.19
CA VAL A 12 -16.90 -52.83 24.55
C VAL A 12 -16.93 -51.29 24.71
N ARG A 13 -17.97 -50.52 25.09
CA ARG A 13 -19.06 -50.63 26.07
C ARG A 13 -18.62 -51.01 27.49
N ARG A 14 -17.58 -50.35 28.02
CA ARG A 14 -17.29 -50.21 29.46
C ARG A 14 -16.58 -48.87 29.67
N LEU A 15 -16.85 -48.23 30.81
CA LEU A 15 -16.33 -46.92 31.27
C LEU A 15 -17.16 -45.67 30.95
N ARG A 16 -18.49 -45.79 30.97
CA ARG A 16 -19.35 -44.70 31.46
C ARG A 16 -20.25 -45.23 32.56
N GLN A 17 -20.25 -44.50 33.68
CA GLN A 17 -21.08 -44.62 34.89
C GLN A 17 -20.55 -45.51 36.02
N LEU A 18 -20.29 -44.82 37.14
CA LEU A 18 -20.32 -45.16 38.58
C LEU A 18 -19.24 -44.27 39.22
N ARG A 19 -19.45 -43.32 40.15
CA ARG A 19 -20.52 -42.86 41.08
C ARG A 19 -20.14 -41.39 41.46
N SER A 20 -21.02 -40.39 41.67
CA SER A 20 -21.94 -40.17 42.83
C SER A 20 -21.22 -40.35 44.19
N SER A 21 -21.21 -39.48 45.20
CA SER A 21 -21.90 -38.25 45.59
C SER A 21 -21.23 -37.69 46.87
N ALA A 22 -21.67 -36.48 47.29
CA ALA A 22 -21.57 -35.83 48.62
C ALA A 22 -20.33 -34.96 48.90
N LEU A 23 -20.43 -33.62 48.93
CA LEU A 23 -21.04 -32.68 49.91
C LEU A 23 -20.20 -32.43 51.18
N THR A 24 -19.47 -31.31 51.22
CA THR A 24 -19.20 -30.43 52.41
C THR A 24 -18.38 -29.21 51.92
N ALA A 25 -18.96 -28.01 51.85
CA ALA A 25 -19.05 -26.98 52.89
C ALA A 25 -17.74 -26.17 53.10
N LEU A 26 -17.88 -24.84 52.95
CA LEU A 26 -17.07 -23.74 53.51
C LEU A 26 -15.55 -23.73 53.25
N ALA A 27 -15.10 -22.76 52.45
CA ALA A 27 -14.35 -21.59 52.94
C ALA A 27 -13.93 -20.72 51.77
N LEU A 28 -14.31 -19.45 51.85
CA LEU A 28 -13.85 -18.36 51.00
C LEU A 28 -12.43 -17.97 51.46
N PRO A 29 -11.39 -17.97 50.60
CA PRO A 29 -10.28 -17.06 50.78
C PRO A 29 -10.36 -15.98 49.70
N VAL A 30 -10.50 -14.75 50.18
CA VAL A 30 -10.22 -13.51 49.47
C VAL A 30 -8.82 -13.63 48.86
N LEU A 31 -8.74 -13.92 47.56
CA LEU A 31 -7.53 -13.73 46.78
C LEU A 31 -7.49 -12.27 46.35
N VAL A 32 -6.78 -11.50 47.17
CA VAL A 32 -6.29 -10.16 46.86
C VAL A 32 -5.71 -10.18 45.45
N ALA A 33 -6.35 -9.43 44.56
CA ALA A 33 -5.80 -9.06 43.28
C ALA A 33 -4.43 -8.40 43.53
N ALA A 34 -3.36 -9.10 43.20
CA ALA A 34 -2.06 -8.49 43.05
C ALA A 34 -2.16 -7.54 41.85
N CYS A 35 -2.49 -6.29 42.14
CA CYS A 35 -2.22 -5.17 41.25
C CYS A 35 -0.70 -5.12 41.03
N SER A 36 -0.22 -5.82 40.01
CA SER A 36 1.04 -5.46 39.39
C SER A 36 0.90 -4.00 38.93
N PRO A 37 1.75 -3.07 39.37
CA PRO A 37 1.74 -1.74 38.82
C PRO A 37 2.00 -1.86 37.31
N PRO A 38 1.35 -1.02 36.48
CA PRO A 38 1.66 -0.99 35.06
C PRO A 38 3.16 -0.76 34.94
N SER A 39 3.86 -1.69 34.26
CA SER A 39 5.24 -1.46 33.86
C SER A 39 5.29 -0.09 33.20
N ALA A 40 5.98 0.84 33.87
CA ALA A 40 6.20 2.17 33.37
C ALA A 40 6.79 2.03 31.96
N VAL A 41 6.00 2.44 30.97
CA VAL A 41 6.51 2.69 29.62
C VAL A 41 7.72 3.60 29.82
N PRO A 42 8.93 3.20 29.39
CA PRO A 42 10.10 4.05 29.55
C PRO A 42 9.77 5.39 28.92
N ALA A 43 9.83 6.44 29.75
CA ALA A 43 9.60 7.81 29.35
C ALA A 43 10.42 8.06 28.09
N THR A 44 9.71 8.21 26.97
CA THR A 44 10.32 8.54 25.69
C THR A 44 11.07 9.84 25.93
N ALA A 45 12.41 9.80 25.86
CA ALA A 45 13.24 10.98 25.95
C ALA A 45 12.65 12.05 25.03
N PRO A 46 12.63 13.34 25.44
CA PRO A 46 12.05 14.40 24.63
C PRO A 46 12.65 14.32 23.23
N SER A 47 11.78 13.98 22.28
CA SER A 47 12.17 13.85 20.89
C SER A 47 12.78 15.18 20.49
N ARG A 48 14.05 15.17 20.09
CA ARG A 48 14.72 16.32 19.48
C ARG A 48 13.74 16.95 18.49
N PRO A 49 13.47 18.27 18.57
CA PRO A 49 12.52 18.91 17.66
C PRO A 49 12.93 18.50 16.24
N ALA A 50 11.96 17.91 15.52
CA ALA A 50 12.17 17.50 14.15
C ALA A 50 12.79 18.70 13.40
N PRO A 51 13.84 18.49 12.59
CA PRO A 51 14.36 19.57 11.75
C PRO A 51 13.17 20.19 11.02
N ALA A 52 13.08 21.52 11.03
CA ALA A 52 12.03 22.24 10.34
C ALA A 52 11.90 21.66 8.94
N ALA A 53 10.67 21.31 8.53
CA ALA A 53 10.41 20.79 7.20
C ALA A 53 11.08 21.73 6.19
N PRO A 54 11.80 21.21 5.18
CA PRO A 54 12.43 22.06 4.18
C PRO A 54 11.39 23.04 3.64
N ALA A 55 11.71 24.33 3.68
CA ALA A 55 10.82 25.35 3.15
C ALA A 55 10.54 25.02 1.68
N LEU A 56 9.25 24.99 1.33
CA LEU A 56 8.82 24.86 -0.04
C LEU A 56 9.39 26.07 -0.80
N ALA A 57 10.32 25.82 -1.73
CA ALA A 57 10.98 26.87 -2.49
C ALA A 57 11.09 26.41 -3.94
N GLY A 58 10.10 26.79 -4.77
CA GLY A 58 10.17 26.54 -6.20
C GLY A 58 8.82 26.28 -6.89
N PRO A 59 8.85 25.96 -8.20
CA PRO A 59 7.65 25.68 -8.98
C PRO A 59 6.89 24.43 -8.49
N GLU A 60 7.55 23.49 -7.82
CA GLU A 60 6.96 22.25 -7.28
C GLU A 60 5.92 22.50 -6.18
N GLU A 61 6.10 23.56 -5.38
CA GLU A 61 5.20 23.87 -4.25
C GLU A 61 3.76 24.04 -4.73
N ARG A 62 3.58 24.79 -5.82
CA ARG A 62 2.26 25.09 -6.37
C ARG A 62 1.52 23.80 -6.77
N PHE A 63 2.25 22.82 -7.31
CA PHE A 63 1.70 21.52 -7.68
C PHE A 63 1.36 20.68 -6.45
N LEU A 64 2.24 20.67 -5.44
CA LEU A 64 2.00 19.93 -4.20
C LEU A 64 0.82 20.47 -3.39
N VAL A 65 0.69 21.79 -3.28
CA VAL A 65 -0.45 22.46 -2.66
C VAL A 65 -1.75 22.15 -3.41
N ARG A 66 -1.71 22.20 -4.75
CA ARG A 66 -2.86 21.85 -5.59
C ARG A 66 -3.28 20.38 -5.39
N LEU A 67 -2.32 19.46 -5.27
CA LEU A 67 -2.60 18.07 -4.91
C LEU A 67 -3.20 17.92 -3.50
N ALA A 68 -2.68 18.65 -2.52
CA ALA A 68 -3.24 18.64 -1.16
C ALA A 68 -4.70 19.11 -1.13
N ALA A 69 -5.05 20.09 -1.97
CA ALA A 69 -6.42 20.56 -2.12
C ALA A 69 -7.32 19.58 -2.88
N LEU A 70 -6.77 18.75 -3.77
CA LEU A 70 -7.52 17.71 -4.49
C LEU A 70 -7.76 16.44 -3.69
N ASP A 71 -6.86 16.11 -2.75
CA ASP A 71 -6.93 14.87 -1.99
C ASP A 71 -6.45 15.03 -0.54
N PRO A 72 -7.32 14.78 0.46
CA PRO A 72 -6.97 14.92 1.87
C PRO A 72 -5.86 13.97 2.33
N ARG A 73 -5.65 12.84 1.63
CA ARG A 73 -4.54 11.94 1.93
C ARG A 73 -3.20 12.58 1.57
N LEU A 74 -3.15 13.37 0.50
CA LEU A 74 -1.95 14.10 0.10
C LEU A 74 -1.69 15.27 1.03
N ALA A 75 -2.72 16.02 1.45
CA ALA A 75 -2.58 17.06 2.48
C ALA A 75 -1.93 16.50 3.76
N ARG A 76 -2.40 15.34 4.23
CA ARG A 76 -1.82 14.62 5.39
C ARG A 76 -0.39 14.14 5.14
N ARG A 77 -0.09 13.61 3.95
CA ARG A 77 1.28 13.19 3.59
C ARG A 77 2.25 14.38 3.55
N LEU A 78 1.79 15.52 3.07
CA LEU A 78 2.54 16.79 3.03
C LEU A 78 2.66 17.45 4.41
N GLY A 79 1.75 17.14 5.33
CA GLY A 79 1.67 17.84 6.62
C GLY A 79 1.24 19.30 6.48
N ARG A 80 0.55 19.66 5.38
CA ARG A 80 0.06 21.00 5.09
C ARG A 80 -1.39 20.93 4.62
N SER A 81 -2.25 21.71 5.26
CA SER A 81 -3.60 21.96 4.75
C SER A 81 -3.58 23.13 3.76
N PRO A 82 -4.37 23.05 2.69
CA PRO A 82 -4.59 24.19 1.80
C PRO A 82 -5.23 25.36 2.55
N THR A 83 -4.87 26.57 2.14
CA THR A 83 -5.52 27.81 2.59
C THR A 83 -6.88 27.98 1.90
N PRO A 84 -7.81 28.78 2.48
CA PRO A 84 -9.09 29.06 1.86
C PRO A 84 -8.98 29.66 0.45
N GLY A 85 -7.97 30.51 0.19
CA GLY A 85 -7.71 31.09 -1.13
C GLY A 85 -7.27 30.05 -2.16
N GLU A 86 -6.33 29.17 -1.81
CA GLU A 86 -5.88 28.08 -2.68
C GLU A 86 -7.03 27.13 -3.06
N LEU A 87 -7.95 26.91 -2.11
CA LEU A 87 -9.12 26.06 -2.30
C LEU A 87 -10.21 26.73 -3.15
N ALA A 88 -10.45 28.03 -2.95
CA ALA A 88 -11.35 28.82 -3.80
C ALA A 88 -10.85 28.87 -5.25
N ASP A 89 -9.55 29.07 -5.45
CA ASP A 89 -8.93 29.05 -6.77
C ASP A 89 -9.07 27.67 -7.44
N LEU A 90 -8.91 26.59 -6.68
CA LEU A 90 -9.12 25.23 -7.19
C LEU A 90 -10.59 25.01 -7.57
N ALA A 91 -11.54 25.36 -6.70
CA ALA A 91 -12.97 25.21 -6.95
C ALA A 91 -13.41 25.95 -8.23
N ALA A 92 -12.95 27.18 -8.41
CA ALA A 92 -13.18 27.97 -9.62
C ALA A 92 -12.60 27.28 -10.87
N ARG A 93 -11.40 26.69 -10.77
CA ARG A 93 -10.76 25.96 -11.87
C ARG A 93 -11.48 24.68 -12.27
N VAL A 94 -12.07 23.95 -11.34
CA VAL A 94 -12.76 22.68 -11.61
C VAL A 94 -14.24 22.83 -11.98
N GLY A 95 -14.77 24.05 -11.84
CA GLY A 95 -16.15 24.38 -12.18
C GLY A 95 -17.16 23.77 -11.20
N VAL A 96 -16.76 23.65 -9.93
CA VAL A 96 -17.60 23.08 -8.88
C VAL A 96 -18.36 24.21 -8.20
N ASP A 97 -19.64 24.34 -8.55
CA ASP A 97 -20.63 25.06 -7.74
C ASP A 97 -21.20 24.08 -6.74
N GLY A 98 -21.16 24.42 -5.45
CA GLY A 98 -21.38 23.51 -4.31
C GLY A 98 -22.74 22.81 -4.18
N ALA A 99 -23.57 22.78 -5.22
CA ALA A 99 -24.96 22.34 -5.17
C ALA A 99 -25.24 20.91 -5.68
N ARG A 100 -24.34 20.21 -6.39
CA ARG A 100 -24.63 18.83 -6.86
C ARG A 100 -23.47 17.95 -7.31
N GLU A 101 -22.36 18.52 -7.80
CA GLU A 101 -21.13 17.75 -8.08
C GLU A 101 -20.05 18.14 -7.07
N GLY A 102 -19.87 17.33 -6.02
CA GLY A 102 -18.67 17.31 -5.18
C GLY A 102 -18.04 18.66 -4.86
N GLY A 103 -18.63 19.38 -3.89
CA GLY A 103 -18.18 20.68 -3.40
C GLY A 103 -16.83 20.67 -2.69
N VAL A 104 -16.51 21.80 -2.07
CA VAL A 104 -15.44 21.89 -1.07
C VAL A 104 -15.95 21.33 0.26
N VAL A 105 -15.19 20.41 0.87
CA VAL A 105 -15.51 19.83 2.18
C VAL A 105 -14.32 20.03 3.11
N GLY A 106 -14.50 20.85 4.14
CA GLY A 106 -13.41 21.26 5.02
C GLY A 106 -12.31 21.99 4.24
N ALA A 107 -11.10 21.45 4.26
CA ALA A 107 -9.92 22.04 3.61
C ALA A 107 -9.57 21.40 2.25
N THR A 108 -10.44 20.56 1.68
CA THR A 108 -10.18 19.87 0.40
C THR A 108 -11.41 19.86 -0.51
N LEU A 109 -11.20 19.55 -1.78
CA LEU A 109 -12.28 19.13 -2.67
C LEU A 109 -12.89 17.82 -2.13
N ASP A 110 -14.20 17.61 -2.35
CA ASP A 110 -14.86 16.35 -2.02
C ASP A 110 -14.08 15.18 -2.68
N PRO A 111 -13.56 14.20 -1.91
CA PRO A 111 -12.87 13.04 -2.47
C PRO A 111 -13.69 12.26 -3.50
N PHE A 112 -15.02 12.32 -3.42
CA PHE A 112 -15.96 11.69 -4.36
C PHE A 112 -16.24 12.53 -5.62
N ALA A 113 -15.66 13.72 -5.75
CA ALA A 113 -15.74 14.55 -6.96
C ALA A 113 -14.85 13.99 -8.09
N PHE A 114 -15.06 12.73 -8.48
CA PHE A 114 -14.16 11.96 -9.36
C PHE A 114 -13.86 12.66 -10.68
N ASP A 115 -14.89 13.21 -11.33
CA ASP A 115 -14.74 13.88 -12.62
C ASP A 115 -14.01 15.23 -12.49
N ALA A 116 -14.29 15.99 -11.44
CA ALA A 116 -13.57 17.23 -11.14
C ALA A 116 -12.08 16.96 -10.84
N ARG A 117 -11.79 15.97 -9.98
CA ARG A 117 -10.43 15.52 -9.67
C ARG A 117 -9.70 15.06 -10.93
N ALA A 118 -10.32 14.21 -11.75
CA ALA A 118 -9.71 13.69 -12.98
C ALA A 118 -9.38 14.80 -14.00
N ARG A 119 -10.28 15.77 -14.20
CA ARG A 119 -10.04 16.92 -15.08
C ARG A 119 -8.86 17.75 -14.59
N GLU A 120 -8.80 18.04 -13.29
CA GLU A 120 -7.73 18.86 -12.74
C GLU A 120 -6.37 18.16 -12.77
N LEU A 121 -6.32 16.87 -12.44
CA LEU A 121 -5.09 16.09 -12.51
C LEU A 121 -4.57 16.02 -13.95
N SER A 122 -5.45 15.87 -14.93
CA SER A 122 -5.08 15.86 -16.35
C SER A 122 -4.56 17.22 -16.82
N ARG A 123 -5.21 18.31 -16.39
CA ARG A 123 -4.77 19.69 -16.69
C ARG A 123 -3.38 19.96 -16.10
N ALA A 124 -3.16 19.61 -14.84
CA ALA A 124 -1.88 19.79 -14.18
C ALA A 124 -0.75 18.97 -14.82
N LEU A 125 -1.04 17.75 -15.30
CA LEU A 125 -0.08 16.96 -16.08
C LEU A 125 0.31 17.66 -17.39
N ALA A 126 -0.66 18.22 -18.12
CA ALA A 126 -0.38 18.98 -19.34
C ALA A 126 0.44 20.25 -19.06
N GLU A 127 0.16 20.95 -17.95
CA GLU A 127 0.95 22.10 -17.49
C GLU A 127 2.40 21.70 -17.15
N LEU A 128 2.59 20.58 -16.45
CA LEU A 128 3.92 20.03 -16.16
C LEU A 128 4.68 19.68 -17.43
N ASP A 129 4.04 19.01 -18.39
CA ASP A 129 4.65 18.63 -19.65
C ASP A 129 5.06 19.87 -20.48
N ALA A 130 4.22 20.91 -20.52
CA ALA A 130 4.52 22.16 -21.21
C ALA A 130 5.65 22.98 -20.54
N GLY A 131 5.75 22.95 -19.22
CA GLY A 131 6.68 23.78 -18.43
C GLY A 131 8.14 23.29 -18.37
N THR A 132 8.47 22.13 -18.94
CA THR A 132 9.77 21.46 -18.71
C THR A 132 10.92 21.90 -19.62
N ALA A 133 10.64 22.62 -20.72
CA ALA A 133 11.64 22.89 -21.77
C ALA A 133 12.83 23.77 -21.34
N HIS A 134 12.67 24.61 -20.31
CA HIS A 134 13.68 25.61 -19.90
C HIS A 134 14.24 25.40 -18.49
N VAL A 135 14.02 24.22 -17.90
CA VAL A 135 14.32 23.94 -16.49
C VAL A 135 15.73 23.36 -16.32
N ALA A 136 16.42 23.68 -15.21
CA ALA A 136 17.75 23.14 -14.93
C ALA A 136 17.69 21.60 -14.72
N PRO A 137 18.77 20.82 -14.99
CA PRO A 137 18.72 19.37 -14.87
C PRO A 137 18.29 18.83 -13.50
N GLY A 138 18.69 19.47 -12.39
CA GLY A 138 18.29 19.08 -11.04
C GLY A 138 16.79 19.31 -10.79
N GLU A 139 16.28 20.46 -11.21
CA GLU A 139 14.85 20.80 -11.14
C GLU A 139 14.00 19.89 -12.06
N ARG A 140 14.54 19.44 -13.20
CA ARG A 140 13.86 18.45 -14.05
C ARG A 140 13.65 17.12 -13.34
N ALA A 141 14.60 16.69 -12.50
CA ALA A 141 14.45 15.45 -11.74
C ALA A 141 13.33 15.56 -10.70
N GLU A 142 13.24 16.68 -9.99
CA GLU A 142 12.14 16.92 -9.03
C GLU A 142 10.78 17.05 -9.74
N LEU A 143 10.71 17.79 -10.85
CA LEU A 143 9.48 17.88 -11.66
C LEU A 143 9.05 16.51 -12.21
N ALA A 144 9.99 15.62 -12.54
CA ALA A 144 9.66 14.25 -12.94
C ALA A 144 9.02 13.45 -11.79
N LEU A 145 9.46 13.66 -10.54
CA LEU A 145 8.82 13.07 -9.35
C LEU A 145 7.40 13.61 -9.14
N VAL A 146 7.22 14.94 -9.26
CA VAL A 146 5.89 15.58 -9.18
C VAL A 146 4.97 15.01 -10.27
N ARG A 147 5.44 14.93 -11.51
CA ARG A 147 4.69 14.36 -12.64
C ARG A 147 4.29 12.91 -12.39
N ALA A 148 5.20 12.09 -11.87
CA ALA A 148 4.90 10.70 -11.51
C ALA A 148 3.83 10.61 -10.41
N LEU A 149 3.89 11.49 -9.40
CA LEU A 149 2.86 11.58 -8.36
C LEU A 149 1.50 11.93 -8.95
N TYR A 150 1.41 12.95 -9.83
CA TYR A 150 0.17 13.31 -10.51
C TYR A 150 -0.40 12.17 -11.37
N ALA A 151 0.45 11.45 -12.10
CA ALA A 151 0.03 10.31 -12.91
C ALA A 151 -0.53 9.15 -12.06
N ALA A 152 0.09 8.90 -10.91
CA ALA A 152 -0.40 7.92 -9.94
C ALA A 152 -1.76 8.35 -9.36
N GLU A 153 -1.91 9.61 -8.95
CA GLU A 153 -3.17 10.11 -8.39
C GLU A 153 -4.29 10.19 -9.43
N ALA A 154 -3.98 10.51 -10.70
CA ALA A 154 -4.95 10.42 -11.80
C ALA A 154 -5.45 8.98 -11.98
N THR A 155 -4.55 8.02 -11.85
CA THR A 155 -4.89 6.59 -11.91
C THR A 155 -5.72 6.16 -10.71
N ARG A 156 -5.35 6.61 -9.50
CA ARG A 156 -6.10 6.37 -8.27
C ARG A 156 -7.54 6.90 -8.38
N ALA A 157 -7.71 8.16 -8.80
CA ALA A 157 -9.03 8.78 -8.96
C ALA A 157 -9.93 8.02 -9.95
N ARG A 158 -9.37 7.50 -11.06
CA ARG A 158 -10.12 6.65 -12.00
C ARG A 158 -10.57 5.34 -11.36
N ARG A 159 -9.72 4.68 -10.58
CA ARG A 159 -10.05 3.42 -9.89
C ARG A 159 -11.09 3.62 -8.79
N GLU A 160 -10.97 4.72 -8.03
CA GLU A 160 -11.90 5.05 -6.93
C GLU A 160 -13.32 5.35 -7.41
N ARG A 161 -13.49 5.79 -8.67
CA ARG A 161 -14.81 5.90 -9.30
C ARG A 161 -15.57 4.57 -9.29
N ASP A 162 -14.85 3.45 -9.28
CA ASP A 162 -15.43 2.16 -8.95
C ASP A 162 -15.38 1.91 -7.43
N LEU A 163 -16.41 2.43 -6.77
CA LEU A 163 -16.62 2.33 -5.33
C LEU A 163 -16.59 0.88 -4.81
N THR A 164 -16.84 -0.11 -5.66
CA THR A 164 -16.82 -1.53 -5.26
C THR A 164 -15.44 -2.16 -5.26
N VAL A 165 -14.44 -1.54 -5.92
CA VAL A 165 -13.09 -2.10 -6.08
C VAL A 165 -12.07 -1.36 -5.22
N SER A 166 -12.20 -0.03 -5.07
CA SER A 166 -11.23 0.81 -4.34
C SER A 166 -11.88 1.80 -3.37
N GLY A 167 -13.13 1.54 -2.96
CA GLY A 167 -13.88 2.41 -2.06
C GLY A 167 -13.38 2.43 -0.62
N GLY A 168 -12.79 1.35 -0.10
CA GLY A 168 -12.37 1.27 1.30
C GLY A 168 -11.39 2.37 1.73
N ASP A 169 -10.40 2.64 0.89
CA ASP A 169 -9.38 3.67 1.15
C ASP A 169 -9.97 5.10 1.07
N LEU A 170 -10.92 5.29 0.16
CA LEU A 170 -11.66 6.54 0.02
C LEU A 170 -12.56 6.80 1.23
N LEU A 171 -13.25 5.77 1.73
CA LEU A 171 -14.10 5.85 2.92
C LEU A 171 -13.31 6.23 4.18
N VAL A 172 -12.14 5.63 4.38
CA VAL A 172 -11.26 6.01 5.50
C VAL A 172 -10.82 7.47 5.37
N ALA A 173 -10.48 7.91 4.16
CA ALA A 173 -10.09 9.30 3.93
C ALA A 173 -11.24 10.28 4.19
N ALA A 174 -12.46 9.94 3.76
CA ALA A 174 -13.66 10.73 3.94
C ALA A 174 -14.09 10.81 5.41
N ALA A 175 -14.04 9.69 6.14
CA ALA A 175 -14.30 9.65 7.57
C ALA A 175 -13.36 10.60 8.32
N GLN A 176 -12.07 10.57 7.99
CA GLN A 176 -11.09 11.47 8.59
C GLN A 176 -11.40 12.95 8.30
N VAL A 177 -11.76 13.29 7.05
CA VAL A 177 -12.17 14.68 6.70
C VAL A 177 -13.37 15.12 7.53
N ALA A 178 -14.37 14.26 7.72
CA ALA A 178 -15.54 14.60 8.53
C ALA A 178 -15.19 14.78 10.01
N THR A 179 -14.28 13.96 10.55
CA THR A 179 -13.87 14.06 11.97
C THR A 179 -12.96 15.24 12.26
N ASP A 180 -12.28 15.80 11.24
CA ASP A 180 -11.42 16.97 11.38
C ASP A 180 -12.23 18.29 11.45
N ALA A 181 -13.55 18.24 11.29
CA ALA A 181 -14.43 19.42 11.35
C ALA A 181 -14.48 20.05 12.76
N ILE A 182 -14.36 21.38 12.82
CA ILE A 182 -14.34 22.14 14.08
C ILE A 182 -15.51 23.13 14.10
N GLY A 183 -16.30 23.11 15.18
CA GLY A 183 -17.48 23.95 15.36
C GLY A 183 -18.78 23.25 14.96
N ASP A 184 -19.89 23.61 15.63
CA ASP A 184 -21.14 22.84 15.54
C ASP A 184 -21.73 22.83 14.11
N ASP A 185 -21.71 23.97 13.40
CA ASP A 185 -22.22 24.06 12.02
C ASP A 185 -21.37 23.22 11.05
N ALA A 186 -20.04 23.25 11.21
CA ALA A 186 -19.13 22.47 10.38
C ALA A 186 -19.30 20.96 10.64
N VAL A 187 -19.47 20.57 11.92
CA VAL A 187 -19.76 19.18 12.30
C VAL A 187 -21.08 18.71 11.70
N ALA A 188 -22.15 19.52 11.78
CA ALA A 188 -23.44 19.18 11.20
C ALA A 188 -23.38 19.02 9.67
N ALA A 189 -22.65 19.90 8.97
CA ALA A 189 -22.44 19.81 7.54
C ALA A 189 -21.63 18.55 7.16
N SER A 190 -20.54 18.26 7.89
CA SER A 190 -19.72 17.07 7.70
C SER A 190 -20.48 15.77 7.99
N ASP A 191 -21.35 15.76 9.00
CA ASP A 191 -22.23 14.61 9.32
C ASP A 191 -23.18 14.31 8.16
N ALA A 192 -23.87 15.35 7.66
CA ALA A 192 -24.80 15.21 6.54
C ALA A 192 -24.09 14.74 5.26
N TRP A 193 -22.94 15.35 4.94
CA TRP A 193 -22.14 15.00 3.78
C TRP A 193 -21.63 13.55 3.85
N LEU A 194 -21.01 13.14 4.96
CA LEU A 194 -20.47 11.79 5.07
C LEU A 194 -21.59 10.74 5.04
N ALA A 195 -22.74 11.03 5.65
CA ALA A 195 -23.91 10.16 5.59
C ALA A 195 -24.39 9.94 4.15
N GLU A 196 -24.45 11.01 3.34
CA GLU A 196 -24.80 10.92 1.91
C GLU A 196 -23.81 10.02 1.16
N ARG A 197 -22.50 10.25 1.32
CA ARG A 197 -21.47 9.47 0.61
C ARG A 197 -21.42 8.00 1.03
N LEU A 198 -21.66 7.70 2.31
CA LEU A 198 -21.83 6.31 2.76
C LEU A 198 -23.05 5.64 2.12
N GLY A 199 -24.14 6.40 1.94
CA GLY A 199 -25.33 5.97 1.19
C GLY A 199 -25.02 5.66 -0.27
N ASP A 200 -24.30 6.53 -0.97
CA ASP A 200 -23.88 6.32 -2.37
C ASP A 200 -23.06 5.03 -2.53
N VAL A 201 -22.16 4.75 -1.58
CA VAL A 201 -21.36 3.52 -1.60
C VAL A 201 -22.25 2.29 -1.34
N ALA A 202 -23.21 2.37 -0.42
CA ALA A 202 -24.15 1.28 -0.17
C ALA A 202 -25.00 0.95 -1.41
N GLU A 203 -25.46 1.98 -2.12
CA GLU A 203 -26.16 1.83 -3.40
C GLU A 203 -25.25 1.21 -4.48
N ALA A 204 -24.00 1.65 -4.57
CA ALA A 204 -23.03 1.09 -5.52
C ALA A 204 -22.75 -0.40 -5.25
N VAL A 205 -22.60 -0.79 -3.98
CA VAL A 205 -22.37 -2.18 -3.57
C VAL A 205 -23.54 -3.08 -3.94
N THR A 206 -24.77 -2.63 -3.66
CA THR A 206 -25.98 -3.41 -3.95
C THR A 206 -26.25 -3.55 -5.45
N SER A 207 -26.00 -2.50 -6.22
CA SER A 207 -26.24 -2.47 -7.67
C SER A 207 -25.18 -3.23 -8.48
N ARG A 208 -23.89 -3.09 -8.14
CA ARG A 208 -22.78 -3.62 -8.95
C ARG A 208 -22.30 -5.01 -8.57
N ARG A 209 -22.71 -5.55 -7.41
CA ARG A 209 -22.40 -6.92 -6.96
C ARG A 209 -20.89 -7.21 -6.89
N PRO A 210 -20.18 -6.74 -5.84
CA PRO A 210 -18.74 -6.96 -5.72
C PRO A 210 -18.37 -8.45 -5.74
N SER A 211 -17.13 -8.75 -6.13
CA SER A 211 -16.54 -10.08 -5.95
C SER A 211 -16.38 -10.42 -4.46
N VAL A 212 -16.23 -11.72 -4.12
CA VAL A 212 -15.99 -12.14 -2.72
C VAL A 212 -14.78 -11.41 -2.10
N PRO A 213 -13.62 -11.32 -2.78
CA PRO A 213 -12.48 -10.61 -2.23
C PRO A 213 -12.74 -9.11 -2.02
N HIS A 214 -13.37 -8.42 -2.99
CA HIS A 214 -13.66 -6.99 -2.87
C HIS A 214 -14.69 -6.70 -1.77
N ARG A 215 -15.73 -7.53 -1.64
CA ARG A 215 -16.72 -7.40 -0.56
C ARG A 215 -16.08 -7.54 0.82
N ARG A 216 -15.18 -8.51 0.99
CA ARG A 216 -14.45 -8.71 2.26
C ARG A 216 -13.49 -7.58 2.54
N GLU A 217 -12.78 -7.09 1.52
CA GLU A 217 -11.90 -5.93 1.64
C GLU A 217 -12.66 -4.69 2.10
N LEU A 218 -13.82 -4.43 1.50
CA LEU A 218 -14.67 -3.31 1.88
C LEU A 218 -15.15 -3.47 3.32
N ALA A 219 -15.59 -4.67 3.72
CA ALA A 219 -15.97 -4.96 5.10
C ALA A 219 -14.82 -4.70 6.09
N ASP A 220 -13.61 -5.19 5.79
CA ASP A 220 -12.40 -4.97 6.59
C ASP A 220 -12.06 -3.46 6.69
N ALA A 221 -12.36 -2.67 5.63
CA ALA A 221 -12.15 -1.23 5.61
C ALA A 221 -13.18 -0.42 6.41
N LEU A 222 -14.33 -1.00 6.79
CA LEU A 222 -15.32 -0.31 7.63
C LEU A 222 -14.90 -0.24 9.10
N ASP A 223 -14.06 -1.16 9.59
CA ASP A 223 -13.56 -1.14 10.97
C ASP A 223 -12.77 0.13 11.34
N PRO A 224 -11.79 0.61 10.54
CA PRO A 224 -11.14 1.89 10.81
C PRO A 224 -12.08 3.10 10.67
N VAL A 225 -13.09 3.03 9.78
CA VAL A 225 -14.11 4.08 9.66
C VAL A 225 -14.96 4.17 10.92
N GLU A 226 -15.46 3.03 11.40
CA GLU A 226 -16.23 2.96 12.65
C GLU A 226 -15.43 3.47 13.83
N ARG A 227 -14.17 3.06 13.97
CA ARG A 227 -13.29 3.57 15.05
C ARG A 227 -13.07 5.07 14.97
N ALA A 228 -12.98 5.64 13.76
CA ALA A 228 -12.88 7.09 13.59
C ALA A 228 -14.17 7.80 14.02
N LEU A 229 -15.34 7.21 13.72
CA LEU A 229 -16.64 7.80 14.05
C LEU A 229 -17.09 7.56 15.50
N ALA A 230 -16.58 6.53 16.19
CA ALA A 230 -17.05 6.10 17.52
C ALA A 230 -16.91 7.17 18.63
N GLY A 231 -16.10 8.21 18.43
CA GLY A 231 -15.99 9.37 19.32
C GLY A 231 -16.43 10.69 18.69
N ALA A 232 -16.88 10.67 17.43
CA ALA A 232 -17.26 11.86 16.69
C ALA A 232 -18.74 12.17 16.90
N ARG A 233 -19.10 13.47 16.91
CA ARG A 233 -20.50 13.93 16.99
C ARG A 233 -21.20 13.85 15.63
N LEU A 234 -21.15 12.67 14.99
CA LEU A 234 -21.61 12.42 13.62
C LEU A 234 -22.68 11.30 13.58
N PRO A 235 -23.87 11.51 14.19
CA PRO A 235 -24.88 10.47 14.33
C PRO A 235 -25.47 10.00 12.99
N ARG A 236 -25.62 10.89 11.99
CA ARG A 236 -26.17 10.49 10.68
C ARG A 236 -25.17 9.62 9.92
N ALA A 237 -23.89 9.96 9.96
CA ALA A 237 -22.83 9.18 9.35
C ALA A 237 -22.69 7.80 10.03
N LEU A 238 -22.81 7.74 11.37
CA LEU A 238 -22.84 6.46 12.08
C LEU A 238 -24.03 5.58 11.65
N ALA A 239 -25.23 6.14 11.50
CA ALA A 239 -26.39 5.40 11.01
C ALA A 239 -26.19 4.92 9.56
N ALA A 240 -25.65 5.77 8.68
CA ALA A 240 -25.33 5.40 7.30
C ALA A 240 -24.24 4.33 7.22
N LEU A 241 -23.26 4.33 8.14
CA LEU A 241 -22.24 3.29 8.23
C LEU A 241 -22.84 1.93 8.58
N VAL A 242 -23.83 1.89 9.47
CA VAL A 242 -24.58 0.65 9.77
C VAL A 242 -25.30 0.15 8.51
N GLY A 243 -26.01 1.03 7.80
CA GLY A 243 -26.65 0.67 6.53
C GLY A 243 -25.66 0.18 5.47
N LEU A 244 -24.46 0.76 5.40
CA LEU A 244 -23.40 0.27 4.53
C LEU A 244 -22.87 -1.11 4.97
N ARG A 245 -22.71 -1.38 6.27
CA ARG A 245 -22.34 -2.72 6.76
C ARG A 245 -23.38 -3.77 6.35
N GLU A 246 -24.66 -3.46 6.49
CA GLU A 246 -25.76 -4.32 6.04
C GLU A 246 -25.70 -4.55 4.53
N ALA A 247 -25.59 -3.48 3.74
CA ALA A 247 -25.46 -3.56 2.29
C ALA A 247 -24.27 -4.43 1.85
N VAL A 248 -23.12 -4.31 2.50
CA VAL A 248 -21.93 -5.15 2.25
C VAL A 248 -22.17 -6.60 2.67
N GLY A 249 -22.83 -6.84 3.79
CA GLY A 249 -23.16 -8.19 4.28
C GLY A 249 -24.15 -8.93 3.35
N GLU A 250 -25.15 -8.20 2.85
CA GLU A 250 -26.22 -8.73 1.99
C GLU A 250 -25.91 -8.67 0.49
N ALA A 251 -24.80 -8.02 0.11
CA ALA A 251 -24.40 -7.87 -1.28
C ALA A 251 -24.34 -9.23 -1.99
N LYS A 252 -25.16 -9.37 -3.03
CA LYS A 252 -25.09 -10.50 -3.98
C LYS A 252 -23.72 -10.50 -4.62
N ILE A 253 -23.09 -11.66 -4.69
CA ILE A 253 -21.74 -11.81 -5.22
C ILE A 253 -21.83 -12.09 -6.72
N MET A 254 -20.96 -11.45 -7.52
CA MET A 254 -20.96 -11.63 -8.98
C MET A 254 -20.64 -13.07 -9.43
N ASN A 255 -19.96 -13.91 -8.63
CA ASN A 255 -19.70 -15.33 -8.92
C ASN A 255 -19.35 -16.12 -7.64
N ASP A 256 -20.09 -17.19 -7.32
CA ASP A 256 -19.95 -17.98 -6.08
C ASP A 256 -18.82 -19.04 -6.10
N GLY A 257 -17.98 -19.14 -7.15
CA GLY A 257 -16.86 -20.09 -7.09
C GLY A 257 -16.14 -20.47 -8.39
N ALA A 258 -16.57 -20.00 -9.56
CA ALA A 258 -15.85 -20.26 -10.80
C ALA A 258 -15.11 -18.99 -11.21
N ILE A 259 -13.77 -19.08 -11.25
CA ILE A 259 -12.83 -18.21 -11.97
C ILE A 259 -13.43 -16.83 -12.26
N LEU A 260 -13.11 -15.83 -11.42
CA LEU A 260 -13.45 -14.43 -11.72
C LEU A 260 -13.16 -14.20 -13.21
N PRO A 261 -14.17 -14.00 -14.08
CA PRO A 261 -13.90 -13.63 -15.45
C PRO A 261 -13.15 -12.32 -15.32
N VAL A 262 -11.85 -12.36 -15.62
CA VAL A 262 -10.93 -11.23 -15.47
C VAL A 262 -11.22 -10.24 -16.58
N ALA A 263 -12.42 -9.67 -16.56
CA ALA A 263 -12.71 -8.42 -17.23
C ALA A 263 -12.31 -7.29 -16.27
N ALA A 264 -11.00 -7.05 -16.19
CA ALA A 264 -10.45 -5.68 -16.18
C ALA A 264 -10.66 -4.72 -14.98
N GLU A 265 -10.65 -5.17 -13.71
CA GLU A 265 -10.85 -4.23 -12.58
C GLU A 265 -9.56 -3.65 -11.96
N ALA A 266 -8.40 -4.22 -12.28
CA ALA A 266 -7.12 -3.52 -12.20
C ALA A 266 -6.27 -3.96 -13.39
N ARG A 267 -6.21 -3.11 -14.43
CA ARG A 267 -5.26 -3.36 -15.52
C ARG A 267 -3.87 -3.27 -14.93
N LEU A 268 -2.97 -4.19 -15.26
CA LEU A 268 -1.57 -4.08 -14.83
C LEU A 268 -0.96 -2.74 -15.25
N ASP A 269 -1.48 -2.11 -16.31
CA ASP A 269 -1.24 -0.71 -16.67
C ASP A 269 -1.48 0.28 -15.50
N ASP A 270 -2.61 0.17 -14.81
CA ASP A 270 -2.93 1.03 -13.67
C ASP A 270 -1.99 0.73 -12.49
N VAL A 271 -1.66 -0.55 -12.26
CA VAL A 271 -0.69 -0.95 -11.25
C VAL A 271 0.67 -0.31 -11.53
N ARG A 272 1.15 -0.44 -12.77
CA ARG A 272 2.42 0.12 -13.24
C ARG A 272 2.44 1.64 -13.08
N ALA A 273 1.35 2.33 -13.42
CA ALA A 273 1.24 3.78 -13.21
C ALA A 273 1.30 4.16 -11.71
N LEU A 274 0.64 3.41 -10.83
CA LEU A 274 0.64 3.67 -9.39
C LEU A 274 2.02 3.43 -8.73
N VAL A 275 2.73 2.39 -9.14
CA VAL A 275 4.06 2.07 -8.61
C VAL A 275 5.18 2.85 -9.29
N GLY A 276 4.91 3.44 -10.46
CA GLY A 276 5.88 4.15 -11.30
C GLY A 276 6.81 3.20 -12.05
N GLU A 277 6.26 2.13 -12.62
CA GLU A 277 6.97 1.08 -13.35
C GLU A 277 6.67 1.12 -14.86
N THR A 278 7.63 0.68 -15.68
CA THR A 278 7.54 0.64 -17.14
C THR A 278 7.74 -0.74 -17.76
N LEU A 279 8.10 -1.76 -16.96
CA LEU A 279 8.25 -3.15 -17.41
C LEU A 279 6.98 -3.68 -18.07
N THR A 280 7.11 -4.56 -19.06
CA THR A 280 5.98 -5.35 -19.59
C THR A 280 5.48 -6.35 -18.55
N ASP A 281 4.29 -6.92 -18.72
CA ASP A 281 3.75 -7.91 -17.77
C ASP A 281 4.68 -9.13 -17.65
N ALA A 282 5.23 -9.60 -18.77
CA ALA A 282 6.18 -10.71 -18.79
C ALA A 282 7.49 -10.35 -18.07
N ASP A 283 8.04 -9.16 -18.32
CA ASP A 283 9.28 -8.69 -17.67
C ASP A 283 9.06 -8.45 -16.17
N LEU A 284 7.87 -7.97 -15.79
CA LEU A 284 7.48 -7.78 -14.40
C LEU A 284 7.46 -9.10 -13.65
N VAL A 285 6.76 -10.10 -14.18
CA VAL A 285 6.71 -11.46 -13.58
C VAL A 285 8.11 -12.06 -13.51
N ALA A 286 8.91 -11.94 -14.58
CA ALA A 286 10.27 -12.46 -14.61
C ALA A 286 11.18 -11.77 -13.57
N ALA A 287 11.09 -10.45 -13.43
CA ALA A 287 11.85 -9.68 -12.44
C ALA A 287 11.49 -10.06 -11.01
N LEU A 288 10.19 -10.19 -10.69
CA LEU A 288 9.73 -10.61 -9.37
C LEU A 288 10.17 -12.05 -9.06
N ALA A 289 10.08 -12.96 -10.03
CA ALA A 289 10.49 -14.35 -9.85
C ALA A 289 12.02 -14.48 -9.68
N ALA A 290 12.81 -13.67 -10.39
CA ALA A 290 14.25 -13.62 -10.21
C ALA A 290 14.62 -13.08 -8.81
N ALA A 291 13.97 -12.00 -8.38
CA ALA A 291 14.19 -11.42 -7.05
C ALA A 291 13.82 -12.42 -5.94
N GLU A 292 12.65 -13.07 -6.01
CA GLU A 292 12.23 -14.06 -5.02
C GLU A 292 13.25 -15.20 -4.87
N ARG A 293 13.76 -15.76 -5.97
CA ARG A 293 14.75 -16.84 -5.90
C ARG A 293 16.04 -16.41 -5.23
N VAL A 294 16.55 -15.22 -5.57
CA VAL A 294 17.78 -14.70 -4.94
C VAL A 294 17.54 -14.43 -3.46
N LEU A 295 16.41 -13.83 -3.11
CA LEU A 295 16.05 -13.56 -1.72
C LEU A 295 15.85 -14.84 -0.90
N ALA A 296 15.31 -15.90 -1.50
CA ALA A 296 15.18 -17.18 -0.85
C ALA A 296 16.56 -17.77 -0.50
N LEU A 297 17.54 -17.64 -1.41
CA LEU A 297 18.92 -18.08 -1.16
C LEU A 297 19.56 -17.26 -0.02
N GLU A 298 19.46 -15.93 -0.08
CA GLU A 298 20.02 -15.03 0.94
C GLU A 298 19.36 -15.23 2.32
N ALA A 299 18.04 -15.36 2.36
CA ALA A 299 17.29 -15.61 3.59
C ALA A 299 17.67 -16.97 4.21
N ASN A 300 17.78 -18.03 3.41
CA ASN A 300 18.23 -19.34 3.91
C ASN A 300 19.68 -19.28 4.40
N ALA A 301 20.57 -18.60 3.67
CA ALA A 301 21.95 -18.40 4.08
C ALA A 301 22.07 -17.60 5.39
N ALA A 302 21.21 -16.60 5.59
CA ALA A 302 21.16 -15.83 6.83
C ALA A 302 20.62 -16.66 8.01
N LEU A 303 19.54 -17.42 7.80
CA LEU A 303 18.95 -18.29 8.82
C LEU A 303 19.88 -19.43 9.23
N ALA A 304 20.63 -20.03 8.29
CA ALA A 304 21.55 -21.14 8.55
C ALA A 304 22.72 -20.78 9.48
N LYS A 305 22.98 -19.47 9.69
CA LYS A 305 24.02 -18.99 10.61
C LYS A 305 23.51 -18.83 12.05
N LEU A 306 22.22 -19.07 12.29
CA LEU A 306 21.57 -18.90 13.59
C LEU A 306 21.32 -20.25 14.26
N SER A 307 21.08 -20.22 15.57
CA SER A 307 20.45 -21.37 16.26
C SER A 307 19.03 -21.57 15.76
N ASP A 308 18.48 -22.79 15.82
CA ASP A 308 17.09 -23.07 15.43
C ASP A 308 16.10 -22.13 16.13
N ARG A 309 16.32 -21.87 17.42
CA ARG A 309 15.48 -20.96 18.22
C ARG A 309 15.52 -19.52 17.69
N ASP A 310 16.69 -19.02 17.29
CA ASP A 310 16.82 -17.65 16.78
C ASP A 310 16.37 -17.54 15.32
N ALA A 311 16.50 -18.61 14.53
CA ALA A 311 15.93 -18.72 13.19
C ALA A 311 14.40 -18.68 13.23
N ASP A 312 13.77 -19.44 14.13
CA ASP A 312 12.32 -19.42 14.33
C ASP A 312 11.84 -18.05 14.84
N ARG A 313 12.59 -17.42 15.75
CA ARG A 313 12.30 -16.04 16.19
C ARG A 313 12.36 -15.06 15.02
N ALA A 314 13.37 -15.15 14.16
CA ALA A 314 13.48 -14.29 12.98
C ALA A 314 12.31 -14.49 12.01
N ARG A 315 11.90 -15.74 11.75
CA ARG A 315 10.74 -16.06 10.91
C ARG A 315 9.41 -15.56 11.48
N LEU A 316 9.21 -15.68 12.79
CA LEU A 316 8.03 -15.14 13.48
C LEU A 316 8.01 -13.61 13.41
N ALA A 317 9.13 -12.96 13.71
CA ALA A 317 9.25 -11.50 13.65
C ALA A 317 8.99 -10.96 12.23
N ALA A 318 9.55 -11.60 11.21
CA ALA A 318 9.28 -11.28 9.81
C ALA A 318 7.79 -11.46 9.46
N GLY A 319 7.17 -12.56 9.91
CA GLY A 319 5.74 -12.83 9.73
C GLY A 319 4.85 -11.75 10.36
N MET A 320 5.19 -11.25 11.56
CA MET A 320 4.47 -10.14 12.18
C MET A 320 4.67 -8.83 11.41
N ARG A 321 5.90 -8.51 10.97
CA ARG A 321 6.20 -7.30 10.20
C ARG A 321 5.56 -7.29 8.81
N LEU A 322 5.31 -8.46 8.22
CA LEU A 322 4.62 -8.59 6.94
C LEU A 322 3.19 -8.00 6.98
N ALA A 323 2.53 -8.07 8.15
CA ALA A 323 1.19 -7.55 8.37
C ALA A 323 1.16 -6.05 8.74
N VAL A 324 2.29 -5.45 9.11
CA VAL A 324 2.34 -4.05 9.56
C VAL A 324 2.07 -3.11 8.39
N ARG A 325 1.12 -2.18 8.62
CA ARG A 325 0.85 -1.00 7.79
C ARG A 325 1.20 0.23 8.61
N ALA A 326 2.25 0.94 8.24
CA ALA A 326 2.74 2.11 8.92
C ALA A 326 3.43 3.08 7.94
N PRO A 327 3.16 4.40 8.02
CA PRO A 327 3.76 5.37 7.11
C PRO A 327 5.29 5.27 7.08
N CYS A 328 5.84 4.99 5.90
CA CYS A 328 7.29 4.93 5.72
C CYS A 328 7.82 6.32 5.37
N LYS A 329 8.36 7.04 6.38
CA LYS A 329 8.87 8.43 6.23
C LYS A 329 10.35 8.46 5.88
N ASN A 330 10.74 9.14 4.81
CA ASN A 330 12.15 9.27 4.46
C ASN A 330 12.81 10.47 5.15
N PRO A 331 14.03 10.34 5.70
CA PRO A 331 14.71 11.42 6.40
C PRO A 331 15.37 12.46 5.47
N SER A 332 14.97 12.53 4.18
CA SER A 332 15.62 13.38 3.19
C SER A 332 15.55 14.87 3.60
N THR A 333 16.70 15.55 3.58
CA THR A 333 16.85 16.93 4.09
C THR A 333 16.83 18.00 2.99
N GLY A 334 16.68 17.63 1.72
CA GLY A 334 16.90 18.55 0.59
C GLY A 334 15.78 18.66 -0.44
N SER A 335 14.75 17.82 -0.38
CA SER A 335 13.60 17.89 -1.30
C SER A 335 12.32 17.52 -0.57
N VAL A 336 11.28 18.34 -0.74
CA VAL A 336 9.96 18.07 -0.17
C VAL A 336 9.40 16.78 -0.77
N MET A 337 9.47 16.63 -2.09
CA MET A 337 9.02 15.42 -2.80
C MET A 337 9.66 14.15 -2.25
N ARG A 338 10.98 14.17 -2.05
CA ARG A 338 11.73 13.01 -1.53
C ARG A 338 11.44 12.73 -0.05
N SER A 339 11.10 13.76 0.72
CA SER A 339 10.75 13.64 2.14
C SER A 339 9.33 13.11 2.39
N LEU A 340 8.48 13.08 1.35
CA LEU A 340 7.12 12.57 1.48
C LEU A 340 7.12 11.13 2.01
N PRO A 341 6.17 10.77 2.88
CA PRO A 341 5.92 9.37 3.20
C PRO A 341 5.56 8.62 1.92
N ALA A 342 6.11 7.41 1.75
CA ALA A 342 5.76 6.55 0.62
C ALA A 342 4.23 6.38 0.50
N PRO A 343 3.66 6.36 -0.72
CA PRO A 343 2.25 6.05 -0.90
C PRO A 343 2.01 4.59 -0.55
N ARG A 344 0.73 4.22 -0.35
CA ARG A 344 0.33 2.88 0.08
C ARG A 344 0.89 1.77 -0.80
N GLU A 345 0.95 2.02 -2.12
CA GLU A 345 1.45 1.06 -3.10
C GLU A 345 2.93 0.72 -2.90
N ARG A 346 3.71 1.59 -2.26
CA ARG A 346 5.15 1.39 -2.00
C ARG A 346 5.49 1.29 -0.51
N GLU A 347 4.54 1.55 0.39
CA GLU A 347 4.75 1.62 1.85
C GLU A 347 5.33 0.32 2.40
N ALA A 348 4.73 -0.82 2.07
CA ALA A 348 5.17 -2.14 2.50
C ALA A 348 6.58 -2.49 2.01
N GLY A 349 6.92 -2.12 0.78
CA GLY A 349 8.27 -2.28 0.22
C GLY A 349 9.27 -1.37 0.89
N CYS A 350 8.92 -0.11 1.13
CA CYS A 350 9.75 0.86 1.84
C CYS A 350 10.09 0.39 3.26
N LEU A 351 9.11 -0.14 4.01
CA LEU A 351 9.36 -0.72 5.34
C LEU A 351 10.32 -1.91 5.28
N ALA A 352 10.16 -2.81 4.31
CA ALA A 352 11.06 -3.95 4.12
C ALA A 352 12.48 -3.50 3.77
N VAL A 353 12.62 -2.60 2.79
CA VAL A 353 13.92 -2.03 2.39
C VAL A 353 14.60 -1.30 3.55
N ARG A 354 13.85 -0.59 4.40
CA ARG A 354 14.39 0.03 5.62
C ARG A 354 14.86 -0.98 6.65
N ALA A 355 14.15 -2.09 6.81
CA ALA A 355 14.61 -3.17 7.69
C ALA A 355 15.98 -3.68 7.24
N LEU A 356 16.19 -3.87 5.92
CA LEU A 356 17.50 -4.25 5.39
C LEU A 356 18.55 -3.12 5.53
N ALA A 357 18.19 -1.88 5.25
CA ALA A 357 19.11 -0.74 5.35
C ALA A 357 19.63 -0.50 6.78
N GLY A 358 18.79 -0.77 7.79
CA GLY A 358 19.08 -0.63 9.21
C GLY A 358 19.62 -1.89 9.88
N ALA A 359 19.51 -3.06 9.24
CA ALA A 359 20.11 -4.29 9.76
C ALA A 359 21.64 -4.10 9.85
N ARG A 360 22.21 -4.47 10.99
CA ARG A 360 23.67 -4.50 11.14
C ARG A 360 24.26 -5.46 10.10
N ARG A 361 25.46 -5.13 9.59
CA ARG A 361 26.20 -6.01 8.66
C ARG A 361 26.54 -7.37 9.28
N ASP A 362 26.42 -7.49 10.60
CA ASP A 362 26.74 -8.70 11.36
C ASP A 362 25.71 -9.81 11.17
N VAL A 363 26.19 -11.03 11.36
CA VAL A 363 25.39 -12.25 11.46
C VAL A 363 24.49 -12.16 12.69
N GLY A 364 23.18 -12.09 12.49
CA GLY A 364 22.24 -11.96 13.61
C GLY A 364 20.78 -12.10 13.19
N SER A 365 19.92 -12.29 14.19
CA SER A 365 18.47 -12.51 14.00
C SER A 365 17.81 -11.35 13.24
N GLU A 366 18.24 -10.11 13.43
CA GLU A 366 17.71 -8.93 12.71
C GLU A 366 18.01 -8.95 11.20
N SER A 367 19.21 -9.39 10.81
CA SER A 367 19.60 -9.51 9.40
C SER A 367 18.80 -10.63 8.72
N ALA A 368 18.69 -11.78 9.38
CA ALA A 368 17.85 -12.88 8.89
C ALA A 368 16.36 -12.50 8.80
N GLU A 369 15.84 -11.78 9.79
CA GLU A 369 14.47 -11.24 9.77
C GLU A 369 14.25 -10.33 8.55
N ALA A 370 15.18 -9.40 8.28
CA ALA A 370 15.09 -8.52 7.12
C ALA A 370 15.04 -9.31 5.80
N TRP A 371 15.94 -10.28 5.60
CA TRP A 371 15.94 -11.10 4.39
C TRP A 371 14.66 -11.92 4.21
N VAL A 372 14.16 -12.54 5.28
CA VAL A 372 12.88 -13.26 5.26
C VAL A 372 11.72 -12.32 4.91
N LEU A 373 11.71 -11.11 5.47
CA LEU A 373 10.68 -10.10 5.16
C LEU A 373 10.73 -9.66 3.70
N LEU A 374 11.92 -9.41 3.14
CA LEU A 374 12.08 -9.06 1.73
C LEU A 374 11.59 -10.20 0.82
N HIS A 375 12.01 -11.43 1.09
CA HIS A 375 11.56 -12.62 0.39
C HIS A 375 10.02 -12.73 0.39
N ASP A 376 9.40 -12.63 1.57
CA ASP A 376 7.96 -12.79 1.71
C ASP A 376 7.18 -11.69 0.98
N ARG A 377 7.72 -10.46 0.88
CA ARG A 377 7.14 -9.40 0.04
C ARG A 377 7.22 -9.74 -1.45
N ALA A 378 8.33 -10.31 -1.92
CA ALA A 378 8.46 -10.78 -3.30
C ALA A 378 7.49 -11.95 -3.60
N ALA A 379 7.32 -12.88 -2.66
CA ALA A 379 6.36 -13.98 -2.80
C ALA A 379 4.91 -13.48 -2.90
N VAL A 380 4.49 -12.52 -2.06
CA VAL A 380 3.16 -11.90 -2.15
C VAL A 380 2.97 -11.15 -3.46
N ALA A 381 4.02 -10.47 -3.95
CA ALA A 381 3.99 -9.82 -5.27
C ALA A 381 3.80 -10.85 -6.41
N LEU A 382 4.45 -12.01 -6.32
CA LEU A 382 4.25 -13.11 -7.27
C LEU A 382 2.84 -13.69 -7.22
N TRP A 383 2.21 -13.77 -6.05
CA TRP A 383 0.80 -14.17 -5.96
C TRP A 383 -0.11 -13.18 -6.70
N SER A 384 0.13 -11.88 -6.50
CA SER A 384 -0.62 -10.83 -7.19
C SER A 384 -0.38 -10.88 -8.70
N ALA A 385 0.88 -10.98 -9.14
CA ALA A 385 1.22 -11.04 -10.56
C ALA A 385 0.62 -12.29 -11.23
N ALA A 386 0.67 -13.47 -10.59
CA ALA A 386 0.02 -14.67 -11.11
C ALA A 386 -1.49 -14.49 -11.26
N PHE A 387 -2.15 -13.88 -10.27
CA PHE A 387 -3.59 -13.62 -10.33
C PHE A 387 -3.97 -12.64 -11.45
N HIS A 388 -3.24 -11.53 -11.59
CA HIS A 388 -3.61 -10.45 -12.52
C HIS A 388 -3.03 -10.60 -13.93
N ALA A 389 -1.82 -11.14 -14.09
CA ALA A 389 -1.17 -11.33 -15.40
C ALA A 389 -1.52 -12.67 -16.04
N GLU A 390 -1.66 -13.73 -15.23
CA GLU A 390 -1.83 -15.10 -15.73
C GLU A 390 -3.21 -15.70 -15.43
N HIS A 391 -4.10 -14.94 -14.78
CA HIS A 391 -5.49 -15.30 -14.51
C HIS A 391 -5.67 -16.63 -13.75
N VAL A 392 -4.73 -16.97 -12.87
CA VAL A 392 -4.85 -18.18 -12.03
C VAL A 392 -5.66 -17.92 -10.76
N THR A 393 -6.18 -18.98 -10.14
CA THR A 393 -6.90 -18.87 -8.86
C THR A 393 -5.95 -18.46 -7.73
N LEU A 394 -6.50 -17.88 -6.66
CA LEU A 394 -5.72 -17.51 -5.46
C LEU A 394 -4.94 -18.70 -4.85
N ASP A 395 -5.56 -19.87 -4.81
CA ASP A 395 -4.90 -21.09 -4.28
C ASP A 395 -3.76 -21.56 -5.19
N ALA A 396 -3.96 -21.50 -6.52
CA ALA A 396 -2.91 -21.82 -7.48
C ALA A 396 -1.75 -20.81 -7.39
N ALA A 397 -2.05 -19.51 -7.23
CA ALA A 397 -1.05 -18.47 -7.02
C ALA A 397 -0.24 -18.71 -5.74
N ARG A 398 -0.91 -19.04 -4.61
CA ARG A 398 -0.27 -19.41 -3.34
C ARG A 398 0.68 -20.60 -3.49
N GLY A 399 0.38 -21.54 -4.38
CA GLY A 399 1.23 -22.70 -4.67
C GLY A 399 2.56 -22.36 -5.34
N ARG A 400 2.68 -21.20 -6.00
CA ARG A 400 3.86 -20.82 -6.79
C ARG A 400 5.02 -20.24 -5.99
N ALA A 401 4.71 -19.54 -4.90
CA ALA A 401 5.71 -18.96 -4.01
C ALA A 401 5.26 -19.19 -2.57
N ARG A 402 6.14 -19.72 -1.72
CA ARG A 402 5.81 -19.99 -0.30
C ARG A 402 6.40 -18.91 0.56
N LEU A 403 5.71 -18.49 1.62
CA LEU A 403 6.31 -17.61 2.62
C LEU A 403 7.33 -18.40 3.45
N MET A 404 8.47 -17.77 3.75
CA MET A 404 9.49 -18.26 4.69
C MET A 404 9.21 -17.82 6.12
N GLY A 405 8.57 -16.67 6.31
CA GLY A 405 8.08 -16.25 7.62
C GLY A 405 6.98 -17.18 8.13
N LEU A 406 6.67 -17.03 9.42
CA LEU A 406 5.63 -17.80 10.10
C LEU A 406 4.45 -16.90 10.52
N PRO A 407 3.77 -16.20 9.58
CA PRO A 407 2.58 -15.44 9.94
C PRO A 407 1.43 -16.39 10.32
N GLU A 408 0.52 -15.88 11.15
CA GLU A 408 -0.74 -16.57 11.47
C GLU A 408 -1.57 -16.85 10.19
N GLU A 409 -2.42 -17.88 10.20
CA GLU A 409 -3.25 -18.22 9.03
C GLU A 409 -4.25 -17.11 8.66
N SER A 410 -4.73 -16.35 9.65
CA SER A 410 -5.53 -15.13 9.47
C SER A 410 -4.77 -14.10 8.62
N THR A 411 -3.51 -13.83 8.97
CA THR A 411 -2.60 -12.94 8.24
C THR A 411 -2.29 -13.45 6.84
N LYS A 412 -1.99 -14.73 6.67
CA LYS A 412 -1.78 -15.33 5.33
C LYS A 412 -3.00 -15.14 4.43
N SER A 413 -4.18 -15.42 4.98
CA SER A 413 -5.45 -15.26 4.28
C SER A 413 -5.72 -13.80 3.92
N ALA A 414 -5.38 -12.86 4.81
CA ALA A 414 -5.49 -11.43 4.55
C ALA A 414 -4.54 -10.96 3.45
N LEU A 415 -3.27 -11.41 3.47
CA LEU A 415 -2.27 -11.10 2.44
C LEU A 415 -2.67 -11.64 1.07
N LEU A 416 -3.20 -12.87 1.01
CA LEU A 416 -3.65 -13.46 -0.24
C LEU A 416 -4.84 -12.69 -0.83
N ARG A 417 -5.80 -12.28 0.00
CA ARG A 417 -6.90 -11.40 -0.44
C ARG A 417 -6.36 -10.05 -0.91
N ALA A 418 -5.48 -9.42 -0.13
CA ALA A 418 -4.86 -8.14 -0.47
C ALA A 418 -4.12 -8.19 -1.81
N ALA A 419 -3.41 -9.29 -2.11
CA ALA A 419 -2.72 -9.47 -3.37
C ALA A 419 -3.65 -9.48 -4.60
N ALA A 420 -4.91 -9.91 -4.44
CA ALA A 420 -5.92 -9.92 -5.51
C ALA A 420 -6.73 -8.61 -5.63
N VAL A 421 -6.96 -7.90 -4.53
CA VAL A 421 -7.80 -6.67 -4.53
C VAL A 421 -6.97 -5.39 -4.60
N ARG A 422 -5.73 -5.44 -4.10
CA ARG A 422 -4.78 -4.31 -4.03
C ARG A 422 -3.46 -4.69 -4.70
N PRO A 423 -3.45 -5.02 -6.01
CA PRO A 423 -2.23 -5.43 -6.69
C PRO A 423 -1.12 -4.38 -6.67
N GLY A 424 -1.47 -3.08 -6.64
CA GLY A 424 -0.52 -1.98 -6.47
C GLY A 424 0.35 -2.12 -5.21
N GLU A 425 -0.24 -2.48 -4.07
CA GLU A 425 0.48 -2.66 -2.80
C GLU A 425 1.40 -3.88 -2.85
N ALA A 426 0.92 -5.00 -3.40
CA ALA A 426 1.70 -6.23 -3.47
C ALA A 426 2.86 -6.12 -4.48
N ILE A 427 2.57 -5.72 -5.72
CA ILE A 427 3.56 -5.59 -6.79
C ILE A 427 4.54 -4.45 -6.48
N GLY A 428 4.07 -3.31 -5.97
CA GLY A 428 4.94 -2.21 -5.59
C GLY A 428 5.92 -2.60 -4.48
N ALA A 429 5.47 -3.37 -3.49
CA ALA A 429 6.37 -3.91 -2.48
C ALA A 429 7.42 -4.86 -3.06
N GLY A 430 7.02 -5.80 -3.92
CA GLY A 430 7.94 -6.73 -4.58
C GLY A 430 8.97 -6.04 -5.47
N LEU A 431 8.56 -5.03 -6.24
CA LEU A 431 9.46 -4.25 -7.09
C LEU A 431 10.46 -3.42 -6.28
N MET A 432 10.02 -2.77 -5.20
CA MET A 432 10.92 -2.05 -4.28
C MET A 432 11.99 -2.98 -3.70
N VAL A 433 11.60 -4.21 -3.36
CA VAL A 433 12.53 -5.24 -2.90
C VAL A 433 13.46 -5.67 -4.04
N ALA A 434 12.95 -5.92 -5.25
CA ALA A 434 13.77 -6.32 -6.39
C ALA A 434 14.86 -5.30 -6.75
N LEU A 435 14.64 -4.00 -6.51
CA LEU A 435 15.65 -2.95 -6.74
C LEU A 435 16.90 -3.11 -5.87
N VAL A 436 16.75 -3.62 -4.65
CA VAL A 436 17.84 -3.72 -3.69
C VAL A 436 18.56 -5.06 -3.75
N VAL A 437 18.09 -6.03 -4.54
CA VAL A 437 18.74 -7.33 -4.69
C VAL A 437 19.98 -7.21 -5.59
N ASP A 438 21.17 -7.24 -4.98
CA ASP A 438 22.46 -7.18 -5.68
C ASP A 438 23.59 -7.87 -4.88
N GLY A 439 23.34 -9.08 -4.37
CA GLY A 439 24.25 -9.79 -3.44
C GLY A 439 24.32 -9.13 -2.05
N PRO A 440 24.81 -9.82 -1.00
CA PRO A 440 24.56 -9.41 0.39
C PRO A 440 25.14 -8.03 0.76
N ASP A 441 26.37 -7.72 0.34
CA ASP A 441 27.04 -6.46 0.69
C ASP A 441 26.48 -5.26 -0.08
N ALA A 442 26.26 -5.42 -1.39
CA ALA A 442 25.71 -4.36 -2.23
C ALA A 442 24.20 -4.15 -1.99
N SER A 443 23.46 -5.17 -1.54
CA SER A 443 22.03 -5.02 -1.23
C SER A 443 21.76 -4.07 -0.07
N ALA A 444 22.57 -4.13 1.00
CA ALA A 444 22.42 -3.21 2.12
C ALA A 444 22.77 -1.76 1.74
N GLU A 445 23.75 -1.56 0.86
CA GLU A 445 24.10 -0.24 0.33
C GLU A 445 23.02 0.31 -0.60
N ARG A 446 22.53 -0.51 -1.53
CA ARG A 446 21.38 -0.15 -2.38
C ARG A 446 20.14 0.17 -1.55
N ALA A 447 19.86 -0.60 -0.51
CA ALA A 447 18.76 -0.32 0.41
C ALA A 447 18.90 1.05 1.07
N ARG A 448 20.10 1.41 1.54
CA ARG A 448 20.38 2.76 2.06
C ARG A 448 20.21 3.84 1.00
N ALA A 449 20.66 3.60 -0.23
CA ALA A 449 20.48 4.53 -1.35
C ALA A 449 18.99 4.75 -1.68
N VAL A 450 18.17 3.69 -1.71
CA VAL A 450 16.72 3.79 -1.89
C VAL A 450 16.06 4.60 -0.77
N VAL A 451 16.40 4.32 0.49
CA VAL A 451 15.86 5.06 1.65
C VAL A 451 16.28 6.54 1.63
N ALA A 452 17.51 6.83 1.21
CA ALA A 452 18.00 8.19 1.08
C ALA A 452 17.34 8.94 -0.09
N PHE A 453 17.04 8.24 -1.19
CA PHE A 453 16.43 8.85 -2.38
C PHE A 453 15.01 9.34 -2.10
N GLY A 454 14.22 8.59 -1.34
CA GLY A 454 12.92 9.04 -0.89
C GLY A 454 11.73 8.42 -1.63
N ASP A 455 10.61 9.15 -1.65
CA ASP A 455 9.39 8.70 -2.33
C ASP A 455 9.47 8.86 -3.84
N ALA A 456 9.88 7.80 -4.54
CA ALA A 456 9.95 7.77 -5.99
C ALA A 456 9.39 6.47 -6.57
N GLY A 457 8.97 6.55 -7.83
CA GLY A 457 8.55 5.37 -8.59
C GLY A 457 9.70 4.40 -8.83
N THR A 458 9.38 3.12 -9.01
CA THR A 458 10.38 2.06 -9.14
C THR A 458 11.31 2.24 -10.35
N ALA A 459 10.79 2.75 -11.48
CA ALA A 459 11.60 3.06 -12.65
C ALA A 459 12.60 4.20 -12.38
N THR A 460 12.18 5.24 -11.65
CA THR A 460 13.05 6.36 -11.26
C THR A 460 14.16 5.88 -10.32
N LEU A 461 13.81 5.06 -9.32
CA LEU A 461 14.79 4.45 -8.43
C LEU A 461 15.77 3.55 -9.19
N ARG A 462 15.28 2.74 -10.13
CA ARG A 462 16.14 1.89 -10.98
C ARG A 462 17.16 2.72 -11.75
N ALA A 463 16.73 3.82 -12.36
CA ALA A 463 17.62 4.73 -13.08
C ALA A 463 18.64 5.39 -12.15
N HIS A 464 18.24 5.75 -10.92
CA HIS A 464 19.14 6.32 -9.92
C HIS A 464 20.20 5.33 -9.41
N LEU A 465 19.82 4.05 -9.25
CA LEU A 465 20.71 2.99 -8.77
C LEU A 465 21.59 2.39 -9.87
N ALA A 466 21.34 2.72 -11.14
CA ALA A 466 22.13 2.22 -12.24
C ALA A 466 23.60 2.69 -12.10
N PRO A 467 24.59 1.83 -12.36
CA PRO A 467 25.98 2.26 -12.36
C PRO A 467 26.17 3.39 -13.38
N PRO A 468 27.04 4.38 -13.09
CA PRO A 468 27.29 5.48 -14.00
C PRO A 468 27.71 4.92 -15.36
N THR A 469 27.02 5.34 -16.42
CA THR A 469 27.41 4.98 -17.78
C THR A 469 28.86 5.42 -17.98
N PRO A 470 29.78 4.51 -18.37
CA PRO A 470 31.15 4.92 -18.62
C PRO A 470 31.14 6.05 -19.65
N PRO A 471 32.00 7.08 -19.49
CA PRO A 471 32.07 8.18 -20.43
C PRO A 471 32.26 7.59 -21.83
N GLU A 472 31.42 7.99 -22.77
CA GLU A 472 31.52 7.57 -24.15
C GLU A 472 32.98 7.79 -24.59
N PRO A 473 33.69 6.75 -25.06
CA PRO A 473 35.10 6.89 -25.38
C PRO A 473 35.22 8.05 -26.38
N PRO A 474 36.16 9.00 -26.16
CA PRO A 474 36.27 10.20 -26.98
C PRO A 474 36.28 9.76 -28.43
N GLY A 475 35.22 10.12 -29.15
CA GLY A 475 34.87 9.50 -30.41
C GLY A 475 36.09 9.42 -31.32
N ARG A 476 36.36 8.21 -31.84
CA ARG A 476 37.08 8.09 -33.11
C ARG A 476 36.41 9.08 -34.04
N ARG A 477 37.09 10.19 -34.34
CA ARG A 477 36.66 11.14 -35.38
C ARG A 477 36.23 10.29 -36.56
N GLN A 478 34.94 10.30 -36.90
CA GLN A 478 34.51 9.73 -38.16
C GLN A 478 35.42 10.36 -39.21
N PRO A 479 36.14 9.57 -40.03
CA PRO A 479 36.95 10.13 -41.08
C PRO A 479 36.01 10.98 -41.92
N VAL A 480 36.23 12.29 -41.90
CA VAL A 480 35.61 13.21 -42.84
C VAL A 480 36.01 12.68 -44.21
N ASN A 481 35.06 12.07 -44.93
CA ASN A 481 35.24 11.61 -46.29
C ASN A 481 35.44 12.84 -47.19
N GLY A 482 36.62 13.43 -47.13
CA GLY A 482 37.13 14.36 -48.11
C GLY A 482 37.65 13.57 -49.30
N ARG A 483 36.80 13.39 -50.31
CA ARG A 483 37.17 13.29 -51.74
C ARG A 483 35.92 13.06 -52.60
N GLN A 484 35.35 14.14 -53.10
CA GLN A 484 34.86 14.17 -54.48
C GLN A 484 35.44 15.42 -55.15
N ALA A 485 36.72 15.32 -55.51
CA ALA A 485 37.29 16.10 -56.60
C ALA A 485 36.98 15.35 -57.90
N GLY A 486 36.50 16.09 -58.91
CA GLY A 486 35.79 15.55 -60.04
C GLY A 486 36.59 14.79 -61.10
N LEU A 487 35.82 14.21 -62.02
CA LEU A 487 36.25 13.80 -63.35
C LEU A 487 35.13 14.16 -64.34
N ARG A 488 35.39 15.21 -65.11
CA ARG A 488 35.05 15.47 -66.53
C ARG A 488 33.88 14.71 -67.16
N ARG A 489 32.94 15.45 -67.73
CA ARG A 489 32.95 15.78 -69.17
C ARG A 489 32.60 17.24 -69.39
#